data_AF-A0A9D6WNY2-F1
#
_entry.id   AF-A0A9D6WNY2-F1
#
_cell.length_a   1.000
_cell.length_b   1.000
_cell.length_c   1.000
_cell.angle_alpha   90.00
_cell.angle_beta   90.00
_cell.angle_gamma   90.00
#
_symmetry.space_group_name_H-M   'P 1'
#
loop_
_entity.id
_entity.type
_entity.pdbx_description
1 polymer ?
#
loop_
_entity_poly.entity_id
_entity_poly.type
_entity_poly.pdbx_seq_one_letter_code
_entity_poly.pdbx_strand_id
1 'polypeptide(L)'
;MAEPEFQAREILEWEFEYARGTAEQSQDDRTAIMNLYLVLVGAVGSVTIALPQLGGADVPREAYGVLLGAIALIGFFVVMTLVRLRQAWYDSARMMNHIKDFYRAKFPEIDAVMRWRTATIPAPGKLWSITFNLALLVMLTDSIALAMAINFFEPTIVRNDYLAEIFLGAMYLAWQLWYYFFQLPVKPDAADKV
;
A
#
# COMPACT_ATOMS: atom_id res chain seq x y z
N MET A 1 -5.47 -18.79 44.77
CA MET A 1 -6.36 -17.99 43.91
C MET A 1 -5.58 -16.74 43.56
N ALA A 2 -4.98 -16.69 42.37
CA ALA A 2 -4.23 -15.50 41.94
C ALA A 2 -5.23 -14.35 41.75
N GLU A 3 -4.92 -13.18 42.33
CA GLU A 3 -5.81 -12.03 42.34
C GLU A 3 -6.05 -11.49 40.92
N PRO A 4 -7.28 -11.07 40.59
CA PRO A 4 -7.68 -10.67 39.24
C PRO A 4 -6.87 -9.50 38.63
N GLU A 5 -6.20 -8.68 39.43
CA GLU A 5 -5.32 -7.61 38.93
C GLU A 5 -4.07 -8.14 38.22
N PHE A 6 -3.50 -9.27 38.67
CA PHE A 6 -2.31 -9.85 38.05
C PHE A 6 -2.63 -10.35 36.63
N GLN A 7 -3.85 -10.88 36.44
CA GLN A 7 -4.35 -11.32 35.14
C GLN A 7 -4.62 -10.13 34.20
N ALA A 8 -5.16 -9.01 34.71
CA ALA A 8 -5.45 -7.84 33.88
C ALA A 8 -4.17 -7.19 33.33
N ARG A 9 -3.13 -7.05 34.15
CA ARG A 9 -1.82 -6.54 33.70
C ARG A 9 -1.22 -7.44 32.64
N GLU A 10 -1.22 -8.75 32.89
CA GLU A 10 -0.66 -9.73 31.96
C GLU A 10 -1.39 -9.66 30.62
N ILE A 11 -2.73 -9.67 30.61
CA ILE A 11 -3.52 -9.56 29.37
C ILE A 11 -3.18 -8.28 28.58
N LEU A 12 -3.05 -7.13 29.25
CA LEU A 12 -2.69 -5.87 28.57
C LEU A 12 -1.28 -5.91 27.98
N GLU A 13 -0.34 -6.57 28.65
CA GLU A 13 1.02 -6.77 28.15
C GLU A 13 1.02 -7.68 26.91
N TRP A 14 0.30 -8.81 26.95
CA TRP A 14 0.13 -9.70 25.79
C TRP A 14 -0.54 -9.00 24.61
N GLU A 15 -1.58 -8.19 24.85
CA GLU A 15 -2.28 -7.43 23.82
C GLU A 15 -1.37 -6.38 23.18
N PHE A 16 -0.57 -5.69 24.00
CA PHE A 16 0.42 -4.73 23.51
C PHE A 16 1.47 -5.41 22.63
N GLU A 17 1.98 -6.55 23.06
CA GLU A 17 2.99 -7.32 22.33
C GLU A 17 2.45 -7.87 21.01
N TYR A 18 1.21 -8.37 21.02
CA TYR A 18 0.50 -8.81 19.82
C TYR A 18 0.32 -7.67 18.81
N ALA A 19 -0.12 -6.50 19.27
CA ALA A 19 -0.27 -5.32 18.44
C ALA A 19 1.09 -4.84 17.89
N ARG A 20 2.15 -4.86 18.71
CA ARG A 20 3.51 -4.52 18.26
C ARG A 20 4.00 -5.46 17.16
N GLY A 21 3.89 -6.78 17.38
CA GLY A 21 4.30 -7.78 16.40
C GLY A 21 3.55 -7.65 15.08
N THR A 22 2.23 -7.41 15.13
CA THR A 22 1.42 -7.15 13.93
C THR A 22 1.86 -5.88 13.18
N ALA A 23 2.17 -4.81 13.92
CA ALA A 23 2.66 -3.56 13.33
C ALA A 23 4.03 -3.76 12.64
N GLU A 24 4.95 -4.49 13.27
CA GLU A 24 6.26 -4.85 12.70
C GLU A 24 6.11 -5.70 11.43
N GLN A 25 5.35 -6.80 11.51
CA GLN A 25 5.08 -7.68 10.37
C GLN A 25 4.49 -6.92 9.19
N SER A 26 3.55 -6.01 9.43
CA SER A 26 2.96 -5.22 8.36
C SER A 26 3.95 -4.30 7.63
N GLN A 27 5.05 -3.90 8.28
CA GLN A 27 6.12 -3.08 7.68
C GLN A 27 7.09 -3.95 6.88
N ASP A 28 7.42 -5.12 7.40
CA ASP A 28 8.26 -6.10 6.71
C ASP A 28 7.58 -6.60 5.43
N ASP A 29 6.28 -6.95 5.51
CA ASP A 29 5.47 -7.37 4.37
C ASP A 29 5.41 -6.29 3.28
N ARG A 30 5.31 -5.01 3.67
CA ARG A 30 5.33 -3.88 2.71
C ARG A 30 6.64 -3.83 1.93
N THR A 31 7.76 -4.04 2.61
CA THR A 31 9.09 -4.04 1.97
C THR A 31 9.25 -5.25 1.05
N ALA A 32 8.81 -6.44 1.50
CA ALA A 32 8.88 -7.66 0.71
C ALA A 32 8.07 -7.57 -0.58
N ILE A 33 6.81 -7.13 -0.50
CA ILE A 33 5.92 -6.97 -1.66
C ILE A 33 6.49 -5.94 -2.64
N MET A 34 7.03 -4.82 -2.15
CA MET A 34 7.63 -3.82 -3.03
C MET A 34 8.85 -4.34 -3.76
N ASN A 35 9.74 -5.06 -3.07
CA ASN A 35 10.92 -5.64 -3.71
C ASN A 35 10.53 -6.64 -4.81
N LEU A 36 9.56 -7.51 -4.53
CA LEU A 36 9.05 -8.46 -5.53
C LEU A 36 8.44 -7.75 -6.74
N TYR A 37 7.63 -6.72 -6.50
CA TYR A 37 7.03 -5.92 -7.57
C TYR A 37 8.09 -5.25 -8.46
N LEU A 38 9.10 -4.62 -7.86
CA LEU A 38 10.18 -3.96 -8.60
C LEU A 38 10.98 -4.94 -9.46
N VAL A 39 11.27 -6.13 -8.93
CA VAL A 39 11.94 -7.19 -9.70
C VAL A 39 11.07 -7.63 -10.88
N LEU A 40 9.77 -7.82 -10.67
CA LEU A 40 8.83 -8.23 -11.72
C LEU A 40 8.72 -7.18 -12.82
N VAL A 41 8.51 -5.91 -12.47
CA VAL A 41 8.46 -4.80 -13.41
C VAL A 41 9.78 -4.67 -14.17
N GLY A 42 10.91 -4.71 -13.46
CA GLY A 42 12.24 -4.59 -14.07
C GLY A 42 12.53 -5.72 -15.05
N ALA A 43 12.18 -6.96 -14.69
CA ALA A 43 12.35 -8.12 -15.55
C ALA A 43 11.47 -8.03 -16.81
N VAL A 44 10.17 -7.79 -16.66
CA VAL A 44 9.25 -7.72 -17.79
C VAL A 44 9.55 -6.51 -18.68
N GLY A 45 9.87 -5.35 -18.09
CA GLY A 45 10.28 -4.15 -18.81
C GLY A 45 11.55 -4.39 -19.64
N SER A 46 12.55 -5.06 -19.06
CA SER A 46 13.79 -5.41 -19.77
C SER A 46 13.53 -6.35 -20.93
N VAL A 47 12.71 -7.40 -20.73
CA VAL A 47 12.34 -8.35 -21.79
C VAL A 47 11.60 -7.66 -22.93
N THR A 48 10.66 -6.77 -22.60
CA THR A 48 9.86 -6.01 -23.57
C THR A 48 10.74 -5.12 -24.45
N ILE A 49 11.81 -4.53 -23.91
CA ILE A 49 12.73 -3.66 -24.63
C ILE A 49 13.80 -4.47 -25.41
N ALA A 50 14.34 -5.53 -24.81
CA ALA A 50 15.48 -6.26 -25.36
C ALA A 50 15.10 -7.23 -26.49
N LEU A 51 13.96 -7.92 -26.39
CA LEU A 51 13.56 -8.94 -27.38
C LEU A 51 13.49 -8.40 -28.82
N PRO A 52 12.86 -7.23 -29.09
CA PRO A 52 12.84 -6.66 -30.44
C PRO A 52 14.23 -6.27 -30.97
N GLN A 53 15.16 -5.89 -30.09
CA GLN A 53 16.51 -5.43 -30.48
C GLN A 53 17.44 -6.59 -30.84
N LEU A 54 17.25 -7.75 -30.23
CA LEU A 54 18.12 -8.92 -30.41
C LEU A 54 17.77 -9.74 -31.67
N GLY A 55 16.83 -9.28 -32.49
CA GLY A 55 16.28 -10.06 -33.60
C GLY A 55 15.63 -11.36 -33.13
N GLY A 56 15.15 -11.37 -31.87
CA GLY A 56 14.48 -12.50 -31.26
C GLY A 56 13.20 -12.87 -32.01
N ALA A 57 12.73 -14.11 -31.80
CA ALA A 57 11.58 -14.75 -32.42
C ALA A 57 10.42 -13.81 -32.79
N ASP A 58 9.66 -14.15 -33.83
CA ASP A 58 8.39 -13.51 -34.24
C ASP A 58 7.35 -13.61 -33.11
N VAL A 59 7.56 -12.86 -32.03
CA VAL A 59 6.64 -12.73 -30.91
C VAL A 59 5.52 -11.80 -31.37
N PRO A 60 4.27 -12.26 -31.36
CA PRO A 60 3.14 -11.42 -31.76
C PRO A 60 3.09 -10.15 -30.91
N ARG A 61 2.78 -9.02 -31.54
CA ARG A 61 2.73 -7.69 -30.89
C ARG A 61 1.84 -7.72 -29.64
N GLU A 62 0.75 -8.46 -29.72
CA GLU A 62 -0.25 -8.66 -28.68
C GLU A 62 0.35 -9.31 -27.43
N ALA A 63 1.39 -10.13 -27.54
CA ALA A 63 2.04 -10.76 -26.39
C ALA A 63 2.71 -9.73 -25.47
N TYR A 64 3.29 -8.66 -26.02
CA TYR A 64 3.82 -7.55 -25.23
C TYR A 64 2.69 -6.78 -24.54
N GLY A 65 1.56 -6.58 -25.23
CA GLY A 65 0.36 -5.99 -24.65
C GLY A 65 -0.18 -6.81 -23.48
N VAL A 66 -0.22 -8.14 -23.60
CA VAL A 66 -0.63 -9.04 -22.52
C VAL A 66 0.35 -8.96 -21.33
N LEU A 67 1.66 -8.98 -21.58
CA LEU A 67 2.68 -8.87 -20.53
C LEU A 67 2.57 -7.56 -19.74
N LEU A 68 2.46 -6.43 -20.45
CA LEU A 68 2.33 -5.11 -19.84
C LEU A 68 0.97 -4.95 -19.14
N GLY A 69 -0.11 -5.46 -19.72
CA GLY A 69 -1.43 -5.49 -19.09
C GLY A 69 -1.45 -6.36 -17.82
N ALA A 70 -0.69 -7.45 -17.79
CA ALA A 70 -0.52 -8.27 -16.60
C ALA A 70 0.26 -7.53 -15.50
N ILE A 71 1.34 -6.80 -15.84
CA ILE A 71 2.01 -5.91 -14.88
C ILE A 71 1.01 -4.91 -14.31
N ALA A 72 0.18 -4.33 -15.17
CA ALA A 72 -0.77 -3.32 -14.75
C ALA A 72 -1.76 -3.88 -13.72
N LEU A 73 -2.38 -5.01 -14.06
CA LEU A 73 -3.28 -5.73 -13.16
C LEU A 73 -2.61 -6.09 -11.82
N ILE A 74 -1.38 -6.63 -11.87
CA ILE A 74 -0.60 -6.97 -10.67
C ILE A 74 -0.29 -5.72 -9.85
N GLY A 75 0.07 -4.61 -10.49
CA GLY A 75 0.33 -3.31 -9.86
C GLY A 75 -0.87 -2.86 -9.02
N PHE A 76 -2.07 -2.93 -9.58
CA PHE A 76 -3.28 -2.61 -8.82
C PHE A 76 -3.48 -3.51 -7.60
N PHE A 77 -3.25 -4.83 -7.70
CA PHE A 77 -3.28 -5.72 -6.54
C PHE A 77 -2.23 -5.39 -5.49
N VAL A 78 -1.04 -4.95 -5.90
CA VAL A 78 -0.01 -4.46 -4.99
C VAL A 78 -0.49 -3.20 -4.27
N VAL A 79 -1.11 -2.24 -4.96
CA VAL A 79 -1.69 -1.04 -4.34
C VAL A 79 -2.76 -1.42 -3.30
N MET A 80 -3.68 -2.33 -3.64
CA MET A 80 -4.69 -2.83 -2.71
C MET A 80 -4.06 -3.45 -1.46
N THR A 81 -2.97 -4.21 -1.64
CA THR A 81 -2.26 -4.86 -0.54
C THR A 81 -1.54 -3.84 0.34
N LEU A 82 -0.88 -2.84 -0.25
CA LEU A 82 -0.24 -1.75 0.49
C LEU A 82 -1.24 -0.95 1.33
N VAL A 83 -2.44 -0.72 0.80
CA VAL A 83 -3.54 -0.08 1.54
C VAL A 83 -3.96 -0.93 2.75
N ARG A 84 -4.17 -2.24 2.57
CA ARG A 84 -4.52 -3.15 3.68
C ARG A 84 -3.44 -3.21 4.74
N LEU A 85 -2.17 -3.27 4.35
CA LEU A 85 -1.04 -3.26 5.28
C LEU A 85 -0.94 -1.92 6.03
N ARG A 86 -1.31 -0.80 5.39
CA ARG A 86 -1.39 0.51 6.05
C ARG A 86 -2.48 0.55 7.10
N GLN A 87 -3.65 -0.02 6.80
CA GLN A 87 -4.77 -0.13 7.74
C GLN A 87 -4.38 -1.00 8.93
N ALA A 88 -3.85 -2.20 8.69
CA ALA A 88 -3.42 -3.12 9.75
C ALA A 88 -2.41 -2.47 10.70
N TRP A 89 -1.41 -1.78 10.15
CA TRP A 89 -0.45 -1.02 10.95
C TRP A 89 -1.09 0.08 11.78
N TYR A 90 -2.01 0.84 11.18
CA TYR A 90 -2.68 1.94 11.86
C TYR A 90 -3.54 1.43 13.03
N ASP A 91 -4.28 0.35 12.81
CA ASP A 91 -5.11 -0.29 13.84
C ASP A 91 -4.24 -0.83 14.99
N SER A 92 -3.12 -1.49 14.68
CA SER A 92 -2.15 -1.92 15.69
C SER A 92 -1.53 -0.75 16.46
N ALA A 93 -1.14 0.33 15.76
CA ALA A 93 -0.61 1.53 16.40
C ALA A 93 -1.63 2.21 17.32
N ARG A 94 -2.91 2.18 16.93
CA ARG A 94 -4.01 2.70 17.72
C ARG A 94 -4.22 1.85 18.98
N MET A 95 -4.27 0.53 18.86
CA MET A 95 -4.42 -0.37 20.01
C MET A 95 -3.29 -0.16 21.03
N MET A 96 -2.04 -0.13 20.57
CA MET A 96 -0.89 0.14 21.45
C MET A 96 -1.01 1.47 22.18
N ASN A 97 -1.47 2.53 21.52
CA ASN A 97 -1.63 3.83 22.15
C ASN A 97 -2.88 3.91 23.04
N HIS A 98 -3.93 3.15 22.76
CA HIS A 98 -5.09 3.03 23.65
C HIS A 98 -4.70 2.42 24.99
N ILE A 99 -3.84 1.38 24.98
CA ILE A 99 -3.27 0.79 26.21
C ILE A 99 -2.42 1.82 26.96
N LYS A 100 -1.57 2.59 26.26
CA LYS A 100 -0.78 3.66 26.88
C LYS A 100 -1.65 4.75 27.50
N ASP A 101 -2.70 5.17 26.81
CA ASP A 101 -3.64 6.18 27.30
C ASP A 101 -4.36 5.70 28.58
N PHE A 102 -4.68 4.41 28.68
CA PHE A 102 -5.18 3.81 29.93
C PHE A 102 -4.17 3.89 31.08
N TYR A 103 -2.91 3.52 30.85
CA TYR A 103 -1.87 3.61 31.89
C TYR A 103 -1.61 5.05 32.33
N ARG A 104 -1.64 5.99 31.38
CA ARG A 104 -1.47 7.41 31.66
C ARG A 104 -2.58 7.97 32.55
N ALA A 105 -3.82 7.53 32.36
CA ALA A 105 -4.94 7.95 33.21
C ALA A 105 -4.76 7.49 34.67
N LYS A 106 -4.05 6.36 34.90
CA LYS A 106 -3.76 5.83 36.24
C LYS A 106 -2.46 6.35 36.85
N PHE A 107 -1.46 6.65 36.03
CA PHE A 107 -0.10 7.05 36.45
C PHE A 107 0.31 8.34 35.73
N PRO A 108 -0.12 9.53 36.20
CA PRO A 108 0.17 10.80 35.52
C PRO A 108 1.68 11.09 35.38
N GLU A 109 2.51 10.52 36.23
CA GLU A 109 3.97 10.70 36.24
C GLU A 109 4.67 10.18 34.97
N ILE A 110 4.08 9.22 34.25
CA ILE A 110 4.67 8.69 33.00
C ILE A 110 4.23 9.47 31.75
N ASP A 111 3.37 10.48 31.88
CA ASP A 111 2.89 11.25 30.74
C ASP A 111 4.04 11.88 29.95
N ALA A 112 5.01 12.48 30.65
CA ALA A 112 6.13 13.18 30.03
C ALA A 112 7.04 12.25 29.19
N VAL A 113 7.05 10.95 29.47
CA VAL A 113 7.89 9.98 28.73
C VAL A 113 7.18 9.36 27.52
N MET A 114 5.85 9.44 27.44
CA MET A 114 5.07 8.85 26.34
C MET A 114 4.81 9.86 25.21
N ARG A 115 5.67 9.82 24.18
CA ARG A 115 5.58 10.75 23.03
C ARG A 115 4.33 10.57 22.17
N TRP A 116 3.88 9.32 21.96
CA TRP A 116 2.77 9.03 21.04
C TRP A 116 1.49 8.69 21.81
N ARG A 117 0.41 9.34 21.40
CA ARG A 117 -0.97 9.24 21.92
C ARG A 117 -1.91 8.81 20.80
N THR A 118 -3.06 8.25 21.15
CA THR A 118 -4.09 7.86 20.16
C THR A 118 -4.51 9.06 19.30
N ALA A 119 -4.66 10.24 19.90
CA ALA A 119 -4.99 11.49 19.20
C ALA A 119 -3.87 12.04 18.30
N THR A 120 -2.62 11.60 18.48
CA THR A 120 -1.45 12.13 17.76
C THR A 120 -0.93 11.19 16.67
N ILE A 121 -1.58 10.03 16.47
CA ILE A 121 -1.20 9.10 15.41
C ILE A 121 -1.42 9.77 14.05
N PRO A 122 -0.44 9.76 13.14
CA PRO A 122 -0.63 10.30 11.81
C PRO A 122 -1.77 9.59 11.08
N ALA A 123 -2.64 10.36 10.42
CA ALA A 123 -3.74 9.81 9.64
C ALA A 123 -3.25 8.73 8.64
N PRO A 124 -4.05 7.68 8.37
CA PRO A 124 -3.67 6.60 7.46
C PRO A 124 -3.32 7.13 6.06
N GLY A 125 -4.13 8.06 5.55
CA GLY A 125 -3.96 8.71 4.24
C GLY A 125 -3.03 9.93 4.23
N LYS A 126 -2.09 10.05 5.16
CA LYS A 126 -1.13 11.17 5.16
C LYS A 126 -0.26 11.12 3.90
N LEU A 127 -0.34 12.19 3.10
CA LEU A 127 0.52 12.45 1.95
C LEU A 127 1.99 12.47 2.37
N TRP A 128 2.86 12.06 1.43
CA TRP A 128 4.32 12.02 1.61
C TRP A 128 4.81 11.11 2.74
N SER A 129 3.96 10.21 3.22
CA SER A 129 4.42 9.09 4.04
C SER A 129 5.15 8.06 3.17
N ILE A 130 6.01 7.25 3.79
CA ILE A 130 6.73 6.18 3.08
C ILE A 130 5.74 5.27 2.35
N THR A 131 4.65 4.87 3.00
CA THR A 131 3.60 4.03 2.38
C THR A 131 2.93 4.72 1.20
N PHE A 132 2.63 6.02 1.29
CA PHE A 132 2.09 6.77 0.16
C PHE A 132 3.06 6.80 -1.02
N ASN A 133 4.35 7.07 -0.76
CA ASN A 133 5.37 7.15 -1.81
C ASN A 133 5.57 5.80 -2.52
N LEU A 134 5.55 4.69 -1.77
CA LEU A 134 5.61 3.34 -2.35
C LEU A 134 4.37 3.03 -3.19
N ALA A 135 3.17 3.35 -2.69
CA ALA A 135 1.95 3.16 -3.45
C ALA A 135 1.94 4.03 -4.72
N LEU A 136 2.39 5.29 -4.63
CA LEU A 136 2.50 6.21 -5.77
C LEU A 136 3.46 5.68 -6.83
N LEU A 137 4.59 5.11 -6.43
CA LEU A 137 5.54 4.48 -7.36
C LEU A 137 4.88 3.34 -8.15
N VAL A 138 4.13 2.47 -7.46
CA VAL A 138 3.38 1.37 -8.10
C VAL A 138 2.31 1.92 -9.03
N MET A 139 1.49 2.87 -8.57
CA MET A 139 0.41 3.49 -9.37
C MET A 139 0.95 4.13 -10.65
N LEU A 140 2.08 4.84 -10.58
CA LEU A 140 2.72 5.44 -11.75
C LEU A 140 3.21 4.38 -12.74
N THR A 141 3.92 3.38 -12.23
CA THR A 141 4.49 2.29 -13.04
C THR A 141 3.39 1.49 -13.75
N ASP A 142 2.34 1.17 -13.01
CA ASP A 142 1.15 0.46 -13.48
C ASP A 142 0.41 1.27 -14.56
N SER A 143 0.18 2.57 -14.32
CA SER A 143 -0.50 3.43 -15.30
C SER A 143 0.27 3.58 -16.62
N ILE A 144 1.60 3.62 -16.55
CA ILE A 144 2.46 3.60 -17.73
C ILE A 144 2.38 2.24 -18.43
N ALA A 145 2.43 1.13 -17.68
CA ALA A 145 2.31 -0.21 -18.24
C ALA A 145 0.97 -0.41 -18.97
N LEU A 146 -0.14 0.07 -18.39
CA LEU A 146 -1.46 -0.01 -19.01
C LEU A 146 -1.55 0.82 -20.30
N ALA A 147 -1.08 2.07 -20.28
CA ALA A 147 -1.07 2.92 -21.47
C ALA A 147 -0.26 2.29 -22.60
N MET A 148 0.93 1.74 -22.29
CA MET A 148 1.73 1.02 -23.27
C MET A 148 1.03 -0.26 -23.75
N ALA A 149 0.38 -1.03 -22.86
CA ALA A 149 -0.32 -2.24 -23.23
C ALA A 149 -1.39 -2.00 -24.30
N ILE A 150 -2.15 -0.90 -24.16
CA ILE A 150 -3.20 -0.50 -25.12
C ILE A 150 -2.59 -0.27 -26.51
N ASN A 151 -1.43 0.40 -26.60
CA ASN A 151 -0.74 0.62 -27.87
C ASN A 151 -0.52 -0.71 -28.63
N PHE A 152 -0.15 -1.80 -27.93
CA PHE A 152 0.10 -3.09 -28.54
C PHE A 152 -1.15 -3.81 -29.08
N PHE A 153 -2.36 -3.42 -28.66
CA PHE A 153 -3.63 -4.00 -29.12
C PHE A 153 -4.32 -3.17 -30.22
N GLU A 154 -3.93 -1.93 -30.45
CA GLU A 154 -4.57 -1.09 -31.47
C GLU A 154 -4.19 -1.56 -32.90
N PRO A 155 -5.19 -1.81 -33.77
CA PRO A 155 -4.95 -2.09 -35.18
C PRO A 155 -4.33 -0.87 -35.86
N THR A 156 -3.38 -1.13 -36.76
CA THR A 156 -2.51 -0.18 -37.48
C THR A 156 -3.25 0.79 -38.42
N ILE A 157 -4.30 1.48 -37.96
CA ILE A 157 -5.10 2.42 -38.77
C ILE A 157 -5.04 3.81 -38.14
N VAL A 158 -4.13 4.61 -38.73
CA VAL A 158 -4.11 6.07 -38.85
C VAL A 158 -4.10 6.88 -37.54
N ARG A 159 -2.89 7.36 -37.24
CA ARG A 159 -2.52 8.50 -36.37
C ARG A 159 -2.49 8.22 -34.87
N ASN A 160 -1.38 7.64 -34.41
CA ASN A 160 -0.52 8.11 -33.31
C ASN A 160 -1.17 8.99 -32.23
N ASP A 161 -2.30 8.57 -31.66
CA ASP A 161 -3.03 9.35 -30.68
C ASP A 161 -2.48 9.04 -29.29
N TYR A 162 -1.18 9.27 -29.12
CA TYR A 162 -0.51 9.17 -27.82
C TYR A 162 -1.23 10.00 -26.76
N LEU A 163 -1.98 11.02 -27.16
CA LEU A 163 -2.85 11.79 -26.26
C LEU A 163 -3.95 10.93 -25.65
N ALA A 164 -4.58 10.04 -26.42
CA ALA A 164 -5.58 9.11 -25.91
C ALA A 164 -4.95 8.10 -24.93
N GLU A 165 -3.78 7.54 -25.26
CA GLU A 165 -3.05 6.61 -24.38
C GLU A 165 -2.61 7.30 -23.08
N ILE A 166 -2.02 8.49 -23.17
CA ILE A 166 -1.64 9.31 -22.02
C ILE A 166 -2.87 9.66 -21.19
N PHE A 167 -3.98 10.02 -21.84
CA PHE A 167 -5.22 10.34 -21.15
C PHE A 167 -5.78 9.13 -20.39
N LEU A 168 -5.79 7.94 -21.01
CA LEU A 168 -6.22 6.71 -20.36
C LEU A 168 -5.30 6.32 -19.20
N GLY A 169 -3.98 6.43 -19.37
CA GLY A 169 -3.02 6.23 -18.29
C GLY A 169 -3.20 7.21 -17.14
N ALA A 170 -3.40 8.50 -17.44
CA ALA A 170 -3.66 9.53 -16.44
C ALA A 170 -5.00 9.32 -15.71
N MET A 171 -6.04 8.91 -16.43
CA MET A 171 -7.34 8.57 -15.85
C MET A 171 -7.22 7.36 -14.92
N TYR A 172 -6.45 6.35 -15.31
CA TYR A 172 -6.19 5.18 -14.48
C TYR A 172 -5.38 5.53 -13.22
N LEU A 173 -4.35 6.37 -13.34
CA LEU A 173 -3.61 6.92 -12.20
C LEU A 173 -4.54 7.68 -11.25
N ALA A 174 -5.40 8.55 -11.79
CA ALA A 174 -6.36 9.31 -11.00
C ALA A 174 -7.36 8.39 -10.28
N TRP A 175 -7.82 7.33 -10.93
CA TRP A 175 -8.68 6.33 -10.33
C TRP A 175 -7.98 5.56 -9.21
N GLN A 176 -6.72 5.15 -9.39
CA GLN A 176 -5.95 4.50 -8.34
C GLN A 176 -5.68 5.42 -7.13
N LEU A 177 -5.38 6.70 -7.38
CA LEU A 177 -5.23 7.71 -6.33
C LEU A 177 -6.54 7.90 -5.56
N TRP A 178 -7.66 8.02 -6.27
CA TRP A 178 -8.98 8.07 -5.66
C TRP A 178 -9.24 6.83 -4.81
N TYR A 179 -8.97 5.63 -5.35
CA TYR A 179 -9.11 4.37 -4.62
C TYR A 179 -8.26 4.35 -3.34
N TYR A 180 -7.00 4.75 -3.42
CA TYR A 180 -6.08 4.82 -2.28
C TYR A 180 -6.66 5.67 -1.14
N PHE A 181 -7.13 6.89 -1.42
CA PHE A 181 -7.71 7.75 -0.39
C PHE A 181 -9.08 7.27 0.08
N PHE A 182 -9.91 6.75 -0.83
CA PHE A 182 -11.24 6.24 -0.52
C PHE A 182 -11.19 5.04 0.44
N GLN A 183 -10.14 4.22 0.37
CA GLN A 183 -9.97 3.06 1.25
C GLN A 183 -9.25 3.38 2.56
N LEU A 184 -8.64 4.55 2.71
CA LEU A 184 -7.93 4.94 3.93
C LEU A 184 -8.70 5.82 4.95
N PRO A 185 -10.05 5.95 4.94
CA PRO A 185 -10.71 6.75 5.97
C PRO A 185 -10.61 6.07 7.33
N VAL A 186 -10.37 6.89 8.35
CA VAL A 186 -10.36 6.49 9.75
C VAL A 186 -11.81 6.20 10.13
N LYS A 187 -12.12 4.98 10.57
CA LYS A 187 -13.40 4.73 11.26
C LYS A 187 -13.36 5.49 12.59
N PRO A 188 -14.28 6.44 12.85
CA PRO A 188 -14.37 7.07 14.16
C PRO A 188 -14.65 5.99 15.23
N ASP A 189 -14.08 6.16 16.42
CA ASP A 189 -14.27 5.18 17.49
C ASP A 189 -15.74 5.16 17.93
N ALA A 190 -16.24 3.98 18.29
CA ALA A 190 -17.50 3.87 19.02
C ALA A 190 -17.43 4.56 20.40
N ALA A 191 -16.23 4.80 20.92
CA ALA A 191 -15.98 5.54 22.16
C ALA A 191 -16.26 7.05 22.04
N ASP A 192 -16.36 7.62 20.83
CA ASP A 192 -16.81 9.01 20.64
C ASP A 192 -18.34 9.17 20.77
N LYS A 193 -19.06 8.07 21.05
CA LYS A 193 -20.53 8.03 21.19
C LYS A 193 -21.03 7.77 22.61
N VAL A 194 -20.15 7.82 23.63
CA VAL A 194 -20.53 7.63 25.04
C VAL A 194 -20.13 8.83 25.87
#